data_AF-A0A2J8TR28-F1
#
_entry.id   AF-A0A2J8TR28-F1
#
_cell.length_a   1.000
_cell.length_b   1.000
_cell.length_c   1.000
_cell.angle_alpha   90.00
_cell.angle_beta   90.00
_cell.angle_gamma   90.00
#
_symmetry.space_group_name_H-M   'P 1'
#
loop_
_entity.id
_entity.type
_entity.pdbx_description
1 polymer ?
#
loop_
_entity_poly.entity_id
_entity_poly.type
_entity_poly.pdbx_seq_one_letter_code
_entity_poly.pdbx_strand_id
1 'polypeptide(L)'
;MPTWGARPASPDRFAVSAEAENKVREQQPHVQRIFSVGVSVLPKDCPDNPHIWLQLEGPKENASRAKEYLKGLCSPELQDEIHYPPKLHCIFLGAQGFFLDCLAWSTSAHLVPRAPGSLMISGLTEAFVMAQSR
;
A
#
# COMPACT_ATOMS: atom_id res chain seq x y z
N MET A 1 2.06 -4.09 -39.04
CA MET A 1 2.43 -5.16 -38.07
C MET A 1 1.52 -5.01 -36.86
N PRO A 2 0.54 -5.89 -36.61
CA PRO A 2 -0.29 -5.79 -35.41
C PRO A 2 0.43 -6.49 -34.25
N THR A 3 0.66 -5.74 -33.16
CA THR A 3 1.29 -6.26 -31.94
C THR A 3 0.35 -7.20 -31.21
N TRP A 4 0.91 -8.35 -30.83
CA TRP A 4 0.32 -9.46 -30.09
C TRP A 4 -0.59 -9.01 -28.95
N GLY A 5 -1.78 -9.62 -28.86
CA GLY A 5 -2.74 -9.40 -27.79
C GLY A 5 -2.17 -9.73 -26.42
N ALA A 6 -1.92 -8.71 -25.62
CA ALA A 6 -2.07 -8.83 -24.18
C ALA A 6 -3.58 -8.94 -23.92
N ARG A 7 -4.06 -10.11 -23.49
CA ARG A 7 -5.37 -10.17 -22.82
C ARG A 7 -5.39 -9.05 -21.76
N PRO A 8 -6.43 -8.20 -21.67
CA PRO A 8 -6.52 -7.28 -20.56
C PRO A 8 -6.40 -8.12 -19.29
N ALA A 9 -5.38 -7.82 -18.48
CA ALA A 9 -5.20 -8.50 -17.21
C ALA A 9 -6.51 -8.32 -16.45
N SER A 10 -7.15 -9.43 -16.07
CA SER A 10 -8.39 -9.35 -15.30
C SER A 10 -8.12 -8.53 -14.04
N PRO A 11 -8.96 -7.53 -13.73
CA PRO A 11 -8.79 -6.72 -12.53
C PRO A 11 -8.71 -7.62 -11.29
N ASP A 12 -7.74 -7.38 -10.41
CA ASP A 12 -7.66 -8.10 -9.13
C ASP A 12 -8.67 -7.50 -8.16
N ARG A 13 -9.58 -8.33 -7.66
CA ARG A 13 -10.64 -7.94 -6.75
C ARG A 13 -10.48 -8.65 -5.42
N PHE A 14 -10.61 -7.90 -4.34
CA PHE A 14 -10.56 -8.44 -2.99
C PHE A 14 -11.40 -7.61 -2.02
N ALA A 15 -11.82 -8.25 -0.93
CA ALA A 15 -12.59 -7.61 0.11
C ALA A 15 -11.68 -7.12 1.24
N VAL A 16 -12.00 -5.96 1.81
CA VAL A 16 -11.41 -5.43 3.05
C VAL A 16 -12.51 -4.96 4.00
N SER A 17 -12.20 -4.74 5.27
CA SER A 17 -13.16 -4.19 6.23
C SER A 17 -13.74 -2.86 5.75
N ALA A 18 -15.05 -2.69 5.86
CA ALA A 18 -15.75 -1.44 5.54
C ALA A 18 -15.30 -0.28 6.43
N GLU A 19 -14.81 -0.55 7.64
CA GLU A 19 -14.27 0.46 8.56
C GLU A 19 -12.98 1.12 8.01
N ALA A 20 -12.27 0.41 7.12
CA ALA A 20 -11.04 0.90 6.51
C ALA A 20 -11.29 1.74 5.25
N GLU A 21 -12.54 1.95 4.82
CA GLU A 21 -12.87 2.67 3.58
C GLU A 21 -12.23 4.06 3.53
N ASN A 22 -12.34 4.84 4.60
CA ASN A 22 -11.77 6.18 4.68
C ASN A 22 -10.24 6.14 4.53
N LYS A 23 -9.57 5.19 5.22
CA LYS A 23 -8.12 5.01 5.11
C LYS A 23 -7.70 4.65 3.68
N VAL A 24 -8.45 3.78 3.01
CA VAL A 24 -8.18 3.41 1.61
C VAL A 24 -8.36 4.61 0.68
N ARG A 25 -9.41 5.39 0.85
CA ARG A 25 -9.66 6.59 0.03
C ARG A 25 -8.58 7.66 0.21
N GLU A 26 -8.15 7.90 1.45
CA GLU A 26 -7.05 8.82 1.75
C GLU A 26 -5.71 8.36 1.15
N GLN A 27 -5.43 7.06 1.21
CA GLN A 27 -4.19 6.49 0.69
C GLN A 27 -4.24 6.16 -0.81
N GLN A 28 -5.42 6.22 -1.44
CA GLN A 28 -5.63 5.89 -2.84
C GLN A 28 -4.63 6.57 -3.80
N PRO A 29 -4.44 7.90 -3.79
CA PRO A 29 -3.48 8.54 -4.71
C PRO A 29 -2.03 8.10 -4.47
N HIS A 30 -1.67 7.78 -3.21
CA HIS A 30 -0.34 7.30 -2.86
C HIS A 30 -0.12 5.89 -3.40
N VAL A 31 -1.08 4.98 -3.19
CA VAL A 31 -1.01 3.60 -3.71
C VAL A 31 -0.94 3.60 -5.23
N GLN A 32 -1.78 4.41 -5.90
CA GLN A 32 -1.77 4.50 -7.36
C GLN A 32 -0.41 4.97 -7.88
N ARG A 33 0.22 5.95 -7.22
CA ARG A 33 1.53 6.49 -7.59
C ARG A 33 2.68 5.51 -7.31
N ILE A 34 2.74 4.97 -6.08
CA ILE A 34 3.83 4.08 -5.62
C ILE A 34 3.84 2.80 -6.45
N PHE A 35 2.68 2.16 -6.60
CA PHE A 35 2.58 0.87 -7.29
C PHE A 35 2.27 1.00 -8.77
N SER A 36 1.98 2.20 -9.29
CA SER A 36 1.59 2.39 -10.71
C SER A 36 0.40 1.50 -11.10
N VAL A 37 -0.66 1.54 -10.29
CA VAL A 37 -1.91 0.79 -10.49
C VAL A 37 -3.11 1.72 -10.41
N GLY A 38 -4.21 1.38 -11.09
CA GLY A 38 -5.53 1.91 -10.80
C GLY A 38 -6.11 1.26 -9.55
N VAL A 39 -6.71 2.04 -8.67
CA VAL A 39 -7.41 1.56 -7.46
C VAL A 39 -8.83 2.09 -7.51
N SER A 40 -9.83 1.23 -7.34
CA SER A 40 -11.24 1.62 -7.29
C SER A 40 -11.95 0.93 -6.13
N VAL A 41 -12.73 1.70 -5.36
CA VAL A 41 -13.63 1.17 -4.33
C VAL A 41 -14.99 0.89 -5.00
N LEU A 42 -15.38 -0.37 -5.05
CA LEU A 42 -16.65 -0.77 -5.64
C LEU A 42 -17.80 -0.50 -4.64
N PRO A 43 -19.01 -0.17 -5.15
CA PRO A 43 -20.17 0.05 -4.30
C PRO A 43 -20.49 -1.21 -3.48
N LYS A 44 -20.96 -1.00 -2.24
CA LYS A 44 -21.43 -2.10 -1.40
C LYS A 44 -22.69 -2.70 -2.00
N ASP A 45 -22.76 -4.04 -2.03
CA ASP A 45 -23.97 -4.75 -2.45
C ASP A 45 -25.13 -4.52 -1.46
N CYS A 46 -24.83 -4.38 -0.17
CA CYS A 46 -25.78 -4.04 0.89
C CYS A 46 -25.15 -3.07 1.91
N PRO A 47 -25.93 -2.14 2.50
CA PRO A 47 -25.42 -1.17 3.46
C PRO A 47 -24.84 -1.83 4.74
N ASP A 48 -25.38 -2.99 5.13
CA ASP A 48 -24.95 -3.77 6.30
C ASP A 48 -23.75 -4.70 6.04
N ASN A 49 -23.15 -4.66 4.84
CA ASN A 49 -21.99 -5.51 4.55
C ASN A 49 -20.77 -5.02 5.36
N PRO A 50 -20.15 -5.88 6.21
CA PRO A 50 -18.95 -5.51 6.96
C PRO A 50 -17.71 -5.34 6.08
N HIS A 51 -17.81 -5.63 4.78
CA HIS A 51 -16.72 -5.52 3.82
C HIS A 51 -17.05 -4.60 2.65
N ILE A 52 -16.00 -3.97 2.11
CA ILE A 52 -16.02 -3.27 0.82
C ILE A 52 -15.15 -4.04 -0.18
N TRP A 53 -15.51 -3.94 -1.46
CA TRP A 53 -14.72 -4.52 -2.53
C TRP A 53 -13.77 -3.49 -3.12
N LEU A 54 -12.49 -3.87 -3.23
CA LEU A 54 -11.48 -3.10 -3.93
C LEU A 54 -11.15 -3.77 -5.25
N GLN A 55 -10.93 -2.95 -6.27
CA GLN A 55 -10.50 -3.37 -7.60
C GLN A 55 -9.15 -2.71 -7.93
N LEU A 56 -8.19 -3.53 -8.34
CA LEU A 56 -6.87 -3.10 -8.81
C LEU A 56 -6.70 -3.40 -10.30
N GLU A 57 -6.14 -2.43 -11.01
CA GLU A 57 -5.87 -2.49 -12.44
C GLU A 57 -4.41 -2.12 -12.71
N GLY A 58 -3.71 -2.92 -13.51
CA GLY A 58 -2.32 -2.67 -13.86
C GLY A 58 -1.53 -3.95 -14.06
N PRO A 59 -0.19 -3.85 -14.14
CA PRO A 59 0.68 -5.01 -14.24
C PRO A 59 0.46 -5.97 -13.06
N LYS A 60 0.46 -7.28 -13.34
CA LYS A 60 0.15 -8.32 -12.33
C LYS A 60 1.03 -8.21 -11.07
N GLU A 61 2.33 -7.97 -11.24
CA GLU A 61 3.26 -7.80 -10.11
C GLU A 61 2.88 -6.59 -9.25
N ASN A 62 2.65 -5.45 -9.90
CA ASN A 62 2.30 -4.21 -9.23
C ASN A 62 0.96 -4.31 -8.49
N ALA A 63 -0.05 -4.91 -9.13
CA ALA A 63 -1.35 -5.16 -8.51
C ALA A 63 -1.22 -6.11 -7.31
N SER A 64 -0.38 -7.14 -7.41
CA SER A 64 -0.11 -8.05 -6.28
C SER A 64 0.52 -7.33 -5.09
N ARG A 65 1.53 -6.47 -5.32
CA ARG A 65 2.17 -5.68 -4.26
C ARG A 65 1.20 -4.67 -3.64
N ALA A 66 0.45 -3.94 -4.46
CA ALA A 66 -0.56 -2.99 -4.01
C ALA A 66 -1.66 -3.67 -3.18
N LYS A 67 -2.05 -4.90 -3.54
CA LYS A 67 -3.01 -5.71 -2.79
C LYS A 67 -2.49 -6.05 -1.39
N GLU A 68 -1.27 -6.54 -1.28
CA GLU A 68 -0.66 -6.86 0.03
C GLU A 68 -0.49 -5.59 0.88
N TYR A 69 -0.09 -4.46 0.28
CA TYR A 69 -0.06 -3.17 0.96
C TYR A 69 -1.44 -2.74 1.48
N LEU A 70 -2.49 -2.82 0.66
CA LEU A 70 -3.85 -2.42 1.05
C LEU A 70 -4.42 -3.34 2.13
N LYS A 71 -4.19 -4.65 2.05
CA LYS A 71 -4.55 -5.58 3.13
C LYS A 71 -3.87 -5.20 4.44
N GLY A 72 -2.55 -4.95 4.41
CA GLY A 72 -1.78 -4.54 5.57
C GLY A 72 -2.20 -3.17 6.12
N LEU A 73 -2.62 -2.23 5.27
CA LEU A 73 -3.15 -0.94 5.68
C LEU A 73 -4.52 -1.08 6.37
N CYS A 74 -5.40 -1.92 5.82
CA CYS A 74 -6.76 -2.12 6.33
C CYS A 74 -6.80 -2.97 7.60
N SER A 75 -5.93 -3.97 7.68
CA SER A 75 -5.88 -4.96 8.76
C SER A 75 -4.43 -5.35 9.03
N PRO A 76 -3.64 -4.47 9.69
CA PRO A 76 -2.24 -4.75 9.98
C PRO A 76 -2.13 -5.91 10.97
N GLU A 77 -1.27 -6.88 10.66
CA GLU A 77 -0.91 -7.96 11.58
C GLU A 77 0.14 -7.50 12.58
N LEU A 78 1.07 -6.65 12.11
CA LEU A 78 2.11 -6.04 12.91
C LEU A 78 2.13 -4.52 12.69
N GLN A 79 2.40 -3.80 13.77
CA GLN A 79 2.63 -2.37 13.77
C GLN A 79 3.60 -2.03 14.88
N ASP A 80 4.63 -1.24 14.57
CA ASP A 80 5.61 -0.80 15.54
C ASP A 80 6.26 0.52 15.11
N GLU A 81 6.82 1.24 16.07
CA GLU A 81 7.54 2.49 15.87
C GLU A 81 9.04 2.26 16.00
N ILE A 82 9.75 2.38 14.88
CA ILE A 82 11.21 2.20 14.87
C ILE A 82 11.92 3.54 15.05
N HIS A 83 13.05 3.48 15.76
CA HIS A 83 13.88 4.64 16.06
C HIS A 83 15.19 4.58 15.27
N TYR A 84 15.60 5.71 14.70
CA TYR A 84 16.85 5.86 13.96
C TYR A 84 17.51 7.20 14.29
N PRO A 85 18.81 7.37 14.03
CA PRO A 85 19.49 8.65 14.25
C PRO A 85 18.77 9.81 13.53
N PRO A 86 18.39 10.91 14.20
CA PRO A 86 17.60 11.99 13.60
C PRO A 86 18.21 12.62 12.34
N LYS A 87 19.54 12.55 12.20
CA LYS A 87 20.27 13.00 11.01
C LYS A 87 19.88 12.24 9.74
N LEU A 88 19.34 11.03 9.85
CA LEU A 88 18.89 10.19 8.74
C LEU A 88 17.43 10.47 8.34
N HIS A 89 16.71 11.35 9.05
CA HIS A 89 15.31 11.64 8.76
C HIS A 89 15.08 12.19 7.34
N CYS A 90 16.10 12.86 6.78
CA CYS A 90 16.08 13.32 5.39
C CYS A 90 16.02 12.18 4.36
N ILE A 91 16.36 10.94 4.72
CA ILE A 91 16.16 9.79 3.83
C ILE A 91 14.66 9.57 3.60
N PHE A 92 13.83 9.71 4.64
CA PHE A 92 12.40 9.43 4.55
C PHE A 92 11.57 10.62 4.02
N LEU A 93 11.95 11.86 4.35
CA LEU A 93 11.22 13.07 3.91
C LEU A 93 11.90 13.85 2.78
N GLY A 94 13.18 13.60 2.51
CA GLY A 94 13.90 14.23 1.41
C GLY A 94 13.44 13.72 0.04
N ALA A 95 13.84 14.43 -1.02
CA ALA A 95 13.45 14.10 -2.41
C ALA A 95 11.93 13.88 -2.56
N GLN A 96 11.12 14.66 -1.84
CA GLN A 96 9.65 14.54 -1.82
C GLN A 96 9.15 13.15 -1.41
N GLY A 97 9.89 12.44 -0.55
CA GLY A 97 9.51 11.11 -0.06
C GLY A 97 9.89 9.95 -0.98
N PHE A 98 10.68 10.19 -2.03
CA PHE A 98 11.01 9.17 -3.04
C PHE A 98 11.58 7.87 -2.44
N PHE A 99 12.52 7.95 -1.49
CA PHE A 99 13.08 6.74 -0.87
C PHE A 99 12.06 6.00 -0.01
N LEU A 100 11.17 6.73 0.67
CA LEU A 100 10.07 6.14 1.44
C LEU A 100 9.12 5.37 0.51
N ASP A 101 8.80 5.95 -0.64
CA ASP A 101 7.98 5.30 -1.66
C ASP A 101 8.65 4.06 -2.22
N CYS A 102 9.96 4.11 -2.50
CA CYS A 102 10.72 2.94 -2.94
C CYS A 102 10.71 1.82 -1.88
N LEU A 103 10.87 2.18 -0.61
CA LEU A 103 10.83 1.23 0.49
C LEU A 103 9.44 0.58 0.56
N ALA A 104 8.37 1.38 0.58
CA ALA A 104 6.99 0.89 0.55
C ALA A 104 6.69 0.01 -0.66
N TRP A 105 7.15 0.38 -1.85
CA TRP A 105 6.99 -0.43 -3.06
C TRP A 105 7.69 -1.79 -2.96
N SER A 106 8.91 -1.80 -2.40
CA SER A 106 9.74 -3.00 -2.32
C SER A 106 9.27 -3.99 -1.26
N THR A 107 8.69 -3.50 -0.15
CA THR A 107 8.27 -4.31 1.01
C THR A 107 6.76 -4.49 1.12
N SER A 108 5.97 -3.66 0.45
CA SER A 108 4.51 -3.59 0.61
C SER A 108 4.06 -3.22 2.04
N ALA A 109 4.94 -2.60 2.84
CA ALA A 109 4.59 -2.10 4.17
C ALA A 109 4.07 -0.66 4.11
N HIS A 110 3.17 -0.31 5.02
CA HIS A 110 2.75 1.06 5.27
C HIS A 110 3.76 1.77 6.16
N LEU A 111 4.28 2.89 5.70
CA LEU A 111 5.38 3.63 6.34
C LEU A 111 4.94 5.07 6.58
N VAL A 112 4.96 5.51 7.83
CA VAL A 112 4.53 6.86 8.21
C VAL A 112 5.64 7.54 9.02
N PRO A 113 6.39 8.49 8.42
CA PRO A 113 7.37 9.29 9.14
C PRO A 113 6.69 10.04 10.29
N ARG A 114 7.31 10.00 11.47
CA ARG A 114 6.84 10.73 12.66
C ARG A 114 7.79 11.88 12.95
N ALA A 115 8.08 12.14 14.23
CA ALA A 115 9.09 13.11 14.62
C ALA A 115 10.48 12.70 14.07
N PRO A 116 11.43 13.65 13.93
CA PRO A 116 12.78 13.33 13.49
C PRO A 116 13.41 12.22 14.33
N GLY A 117 13.77 11.11 13.66
CA GLY A 117 14.31 9.92 14.31
C GLY A 117 13.30 8.80 14.58
N SER A 118 12.05 8.93 14.12
CA SER A 118 11.01 7.90 14.26
C SER A 118 10.26 7.63 12.94
N LEU A 119 9.92 6.36 12.71
CA LEU A 119 9.12 5.87 11.60
C LEU A 119 8.15 4.80 12.11
N MET A 120 6.86 5.01 11.89
CA MET A 120 5.85 3.99 12.13
C MET A 120 5.82 3.04 10.94
N ILE A 121 5.95 1.73 11.20
CA ILE A 121 5.83 0.67 10.20
C ILE A 121 4.60 -0.16 10.56
N SER A 122 3.71 -0.40 9.62
CA SER A 122 2.61 -1.35 9.77
C SER A 122 2.34 -2.14 8.51
N GLY A 123 1.74 -3.31 8.65
CA GLY A 123 1.34 -4.13 7.51
C GLY A 123 1.13 -5.59 7.88
N LEU A 124 1.17 -6.44 6.87
CA LEU A 124 1.22 -7.89 7.08
C LEU A 124 2.59 -8.29 7.63
N THR A 125 2.67 -9.46 8.26
CA THR A 125 3.89 -9.93 8.94
C THR A 125 5.12 -9.89 8.04
N GLU A 126 5.02 -10.42 6.82
CA GLU A 126 6.14 -10.43 5.86
C GLU A 126 6.56 -9.00 5.46
N ALA A 127 5.60 -8.15 5.13
CA ALA A 127 5.85 -6.77 4.75
C ALA A 127 6.56 -5.99 5.86
N PHE A 128 6.10 -6.16 7.10
CA PHE A 128 6.65 -5.53 8.28
C PHE A 128 8.11 -5.97 8.54
N VAL A 129 8.38 -7.28 8.53
CA VAL A 129 9.73 -7.83 8.75
C VAL A 129 10.69 -7.40 7.64
N MET A 130 10.22 -7.38 6.39
CA MET A 130 11.01 -6.91 5.25
C MET A 130 11.32 -5.42 5.36
N ALA A 131 10.41 -4.59 5.87
CA ALA A 131 10.66 -3.16 6.08
C ALA A 131 11.65 -2.88 7.22
N GLN A 132 11.64 -3.67 8.30
CA GLN A 132 12.61 -3.50 9.39
C GLN A 132 14.04 -3.93 9.03
N SER A 133 14.19 -4.90 8.12
CA SER A 133 15.50 -5.47 7.77
C SER A 133 16.25 -4.72 6.66
N ARG A 134 15.64 -3.66 6.11
CA ARG A 134 16.18 -2.83 5.02
C ARG A 134 16.91 -1.62 5.58
#